data_AF-A0A3B8WKR9-F1
#
_entry.id   AF-A0A3B8WKR9-F1
#
_cell.length_a   1.000
_cell.length_b   1.000
_cell.length_c   1.000
_cell.angle_alpha   90.00
_cell.angle_beta   90.00
_cell.angle_gamma   90.00
#
_symmetry.space_group_name_H-M   'P 1'
#
loop_
_entity.id
_entity.type
_entity.pdbx_description
1 polymer ?
#
loop_
_entity_poly.entity_id
_entity_poly.type
_entity_poly.pdbx_seq_one_letter_code
_entity_poly.pdbx_strand_id
1 'polypeptide(L)' 'MLMIISPAKTLDYESPLATETHTQPDFLDDACELIDQLKELEPHQVSNLMSISDKLGQLNAERFQ' A
#
# COMPACT_ATOMS: atom_id res chain seq x y z
N MET A 1 12.74 24.91 -1.58
CA MET A 1 13.24 23.84 -2.48
C MET A 1 12.39 22.61 -2.27
N LEU A 2 11.91 21.97 -3.33
CA LEU A 2 11.10 20.76 -3.27
C LEU A 2 11.86 19.63 -3.95
N MET A 3 11.94 18.47 -3.30
CA MET A 3 12.56 17.25 -3.83
C MET A 3 11.48 16.17 -4.02
N ILE A 4 11.62 15.38 -5.07
CA ILE A 4 10.69 14.29 -5.40
C ILE A 4 11.50 13.01 -5.48
N ILE A 5 11.03 11.98 -4.78
CA ILE A 5 11.61 10.63 -4.77
C ILE A 5 10.52 9.61 -5.04
N SER A 6 10.90 8.49 -5.61
CA SER A 6 9.98 7.36 -5.83
C SER A 6 9.71 6.60 -4.52
N PRO A 7 8.53 5.98 -4.37
CA PRO A 7 8.22 5.12 -3.23
C PRO A 7 8.99 3.79 -3.31
N ALA A 8 9.04 3.08 -2.18
CA ALA A 8 9.58 1.71 -2.08
C ALA A 8 8.46 0.66 -2.14
N LYS A 9 8.80 -0.56 -2.56
CA LYS A 9 7.87 -1.72 -2.52
C LYS A 9 7.85 -2.41 -1.15
N THR A 10 8.94 -2.34 -0.41
CA THR A 10 9.10 -2.97 0.91
C THR A 10 8.75 -1.96 1.99
N LEU A 11 7.97 -2.40 2.98
CA LEU A 11 7.57 -1.59 4.13
C LEU A 11 8.15 -2.22 5.40
N ASP A 12 8.61 -1.38 6.33
CA ASP A 12 9.14 -1.79 7.64
C ASP A 12 8.29 -1.13 8.75
N TYR A 13 7.62 -1.97 9.53
CA TYR A 13 6.81 -1.58 10.68
C TYR A 13 7.39 -2.10 12.01
N GLU A 14 8.56 -2.73 11.99
CA GLU A 14 9.17 -3.41 13.15
C GLU A 14 10.35 -2.63 13.72
N SER A 15 11.11 -1.94 12.86
CA SER A 15 12.24 -1.13 13.31
C SER A 15 11.82 -0.04 14.29
N PRO A 16 12.65 0.29 15.29
CA PRO A 16 12.39 1.42 16.19
C PRO A 16 12.18 2.72 15.40
N LEU A 17 11.13 3.46 15.76
CA LEU A 17 10.82 4.74 15.13
C LEU A 17 11.95 5.75 15.42
N ALA A 18 12.44 6.40 14.37
CA ALA A 18 13.40 7.50 14.51
C ALA A 18 12.76 8.76 15.11
N THR A 19 11.43 8.88 15.05
CA THR A 19 10.64 9.97 15.61
C THR A 19 9.18 9.56 15.82
N GLU A 20 8.48 10.21 16.76
CA GLU A 20 7.05 10.01 17.02
C GLU A 20 6.17 11.02 16.25
N THR A 21 6.76 12.11 15.74
CA THR A 21 6.04 13.15 15.02
C THR A 21 5.61 12.66 13.65
N HIS A 22 4.33 12.78 13.33
CA HIS A 22 3.75 12.41 12.05
C HIS A 22 2.63 13.38 11.64
N THR A 23 2.17 13.24 10.40
CA THR A 23 1.05 14.00 9.82
C THR A 23 0.16 13.04 9.02
N GLN A 24 -1.02 13.50 8.63
CA GLN A 24 -1.93 12.75 7.78
C GLN A 24 -1.74 13.15 6.30
N PRO A 25 -1.81 12.22 5.34
CA PRO A 25 -1.83 12.56 3.92
C PRO A 25 -3.03 13.43 3.53
N ASP A 26 -2.80 14.38 2.62
CA ASP A 26 -3.84 15.33 2.19
C ASP A 26 -4.91 14.71 1.26
N PHE A 27 -4.59 13.59 0.58
CA PHE A 27 -5.43 12.97 -0.46
C PHE A 27 -6.01 11.62 -0.03
N LEU A 28 -6.54 11.55 1.19
CA LEU A 28 -7.15 10.32 1.70
C LEU A 28 -8.39 9.90 0.91
N ASP A 29 -9.22 10.86 0.50
CA ASP A 29 -10.46 10.56 -0.23
C ASP A 29 -10.15 9.87 -1.57
N ASP A 30 -9.18 10.39 -2.32
CA ASP A 30 -8.70 9.77 -3.57
C ASP A 30 -8.09 8.38 -3.31
N ALA A 31 -7.35 8.21 -2.22
CA ALA A 31 -6.80 6.92 -1.84
C ALA A 31 -7.89 5.89 -1.52
N CYS A 32 -8.97 6.31 -0.86
CA CYS A 32 -10.13 5.47 -0.56
C CYS A 32 -10.83 4.98 -1.84
N GLU A 33 -11.01 5.84 -2.85
CA GLU A 33 -11.60 5.44 -4.14
C GLU A 33 -10.81 4.31 -4.83
N LEU A 34 -9.48 4.30 -4.69
CA LEU A 34 -8.63 3.24 -5.20
C LEU A 34 -8.76 1.96 -4.37
N ILE A 35 -8.78 2.08 -3.04
CA ILE A 35 -8.91 0.93 -2.14
C ILE A 35 -10.26 0.24 -2.31
N ASP A 36 -11.34 0.99 -2.51
CA ASP A 36 -12.68 0.42 -2.70
C ASP A 36 -12.75 -0.48 -3.95
N GLN A 37 -12.05 -0.10 -5.03
CA GLN A 37 -11.93 -0.96 -6.22
C GLN A 37 -11.04 -2.18 -5.97
N LEU A 38 -9.95 -2.03 -5.22
CA LEU A 38 -9.02 -3.13 -4.92
C LEU A 38 -9.62 -4.17 -3.97
N LYS A 39 -10.55 -3.77 -3.09
CA LYS A 39 -11.28 -4.67 -2.17
C LYS A 39 -12.17 -5.69 -2.89
N GLU A 40 -12.63 -5.36 -4.09
CA GLU A 40 -13.46 -6.26 -4.92
C GLU A 40 -12.64 -7.38 -5.59
N LEU A 41 -11.31 -7.28 -5.57
CA LEU A 41 -10.42 -8.23 -6.22
C LEU A 41 -10.09 -9.41 -5.32
N GLU A 42 -10.22 -10.61 -5.87
CA GLU A 42 -9.72 -11.83 -5.25
C GLU A 42 -8.17 -11.83 -5.21
N PRO A 43 -7.54 -12.51 -4.24
CA PRO A 43 -6.07 -12.55 -4.10
C PRO A 43 -5.30 -12.90 -5.38
N HIS A 44 -5.81 -13.85 -6.17
CA HIS A 44 -5.19 -14.25 -7.43
C HIS A 44 -5.31 -13.16 -8.52
N GLN A 45 -6.37 -12.35 -8.50
CA GLN A 45 -6.53 -11.20 -9.40
C GLN A 45 -5.55 -10.09 -9.02
N VAL A 46 -5.31 -9.87 -7.71
CA VAL A 46 -4.29 -8.93 -7.22
C VAL A 46 -2.89 -9.38 -7.65
N SER A 47 -2.55 -10.66 -7.52
CA SER A 47 -1.28 -11.21 -7.99
C SER A 47 -1.04 -10.92 -9.47
N ASN A 48 -2.05 -11.19 -10.31
CA ASN A 48 -1.98 -11.00 -11.75
C ASN A 48 -1.85 -9.52 -12.12
N LEU A 49 -2.69 -8.66 -11.52
CA LEU A 49 -2.68 -7.21 -11.75
C LEU A 49 -1.31 -6.60 -11.43
N MET A 50 -0.72 -7.00 -10.30
CA MET A 50 0.54 -6.45 -9.82
C MET A 50 1.78 -7.20 -10.35
N SER A 51 1.59 -8.32 -11.05
CA SER A 51 2.67 -9.21 -11.50
C SER A 51 3.57 -9.67 -10.34
N ILE A 52 2.95 -10.11 -9.25
CA ILE A 52 3.61 -10.58 -8.02
C ILE A 52 3.25 -12.04 -7.72
N SER A 53 3.99 -12.67 -6.80
CA SER A 53 3.72 -14.04 -6.38
C SER A 53 2.40 -14.16 -5.61
N ASP A 54 1.81 -15.35 -5.61
CA ASP A 54 0.56 -15.64 -4.90
C ASP A 54 0.60 -15.25 -3.41
N LYS A 55 1.74 -15.50 -2.76
CA LYS A 55 1.97 -15.11 -1.36
C LYS A 55 1.88 -13.59 -1.17
N LEU A 56 2.46 -12.82 -2.10
CA LEU A 56 2.42 -11.36 -2.04
C LEU A 56 1.05 -10.81 -2.45
N GLY A 57 0.38 -11.43 -3.42
CA GLY A 57 -0.99 -11.06 -3.79
C GLY A 57 -1.98 -11.29 -2.66
N GLN A 58 -1.86 -12.41 -1.95
CA GLN A 58 -2.65 -12.66 -0.74
C GLN A 58 -2.38 -11.63 0.35
N LEU A 59 -1.10 -11.36 0.66
CA LEU A 59 -0.74 -10.33 1.63
C LEU A 59 -1.31 -8.95 1.26
N ASN A 60 -1.26 -8.58 -0.01
CA ASN A 60 -1.79 -7.29 -0.46
C ASN A 60 -3.31 -7.25 -0.47
N ALA A 61 -3.98 -8.34 -0.84
CA ALA A 61 -5.44 -8.44 -0.74
C ALA A 61 -5.89 -8.29 0.73
N GLU A 62 -5.20 -8.95 1.67
CA GLU A 62 -5.45 -8.79 3.11
C GLU A 62 -5.21 -7.35 3.60
N ARG A 63 -4.25 -6.63 3.02
CA ARG A 63 -4.00 -5.21 3.35
C ARG A 63 -5.08 -4.26 2.81
N PHE A 64 -5.80 -4.64 1.76
CA PHE A 64 -6.84 -3.80 1.18
C PHE A 64 -8.19 -3.93 1.88
N GLN A 65 -8.46 -5.04 2.58
CA GLN A 65 -9.70 -5.27 3.34
C GLN A 65 -9.77 -4.40 4.59
#